data_AF-A0A6A7BAN0-F1
#
_entry.id   AF-A0A6A7BAN0-F1
#
_cell.length_a   1.000
_cell.length_b   1.000
_cell.length_c   1.000
_cell.angle_alpha   90.00
_cell.angle_beta   90.00
_cell.angle_gamma   90.00
#
_symmetry.space_group_name_H-M   'P 1'
#
loop_
_entity.id
_entity.type
_entity.pdbx_description
1 polymer ?
#
loop_
_entity_poly.entity_id
_entity_poly.type
_entity_poly.pdbx_seq_one_letter_code
_entity_poly.pdbx_strand_id
1 'polypeptide(L)'
;MSVSTSCAIAHPKPSVSASIILPQRERKHYQRWQRLCTTLGPAQQGFVPSALEYENFQQWLKRQDSGYFSDHFDDLAEHVKTLLPDSTVSQVDPPVAAVCQHKMHPVAVGQRWLRCPVCTIDMHIKYLRVLKRALESAGGRAPTCTLMSSEFQDDVYSAWLYGKICALQELSRLERIAEQEADWSERNSRAQNKDLQTAQKALELYWSEIGGCDAKKSCQHPNKTVTFGQETRFDLGRPSAYFWQKSPRYETGKYTLSEQDHEDNNGTSEDTEVHDRPTRSQTDDAKGHDSTNQATDATDTLYEDEAQSFPDEDDSDSDWEDVESDEDEDISYIEDSDMDDGSILFETEEQTDFIVFEDA
;
A
#
# COMPACT_ATOMS: atom_id res chain seq x y z
N MET A 1 -13.23 -14.95 32.91
CA MET A 1 -12.20 -14.03 32.38
C MET A 1 -12.93 -12.81 31.87
N SER A 2 -12.76 -11.66 32.53
CA SER A 2 -13.41 -10.42 32.09
C SER A 2 -12.66 -9.87 30.89
N VAL A 3 -13.33 -9.78 29.74
CA VAL A 3 -12.74 -9.16 28.55
C VAL A 3 -12.72 -7.66 28.80
N SER A 4 -11.55 -7.10 29.14
CA SER A 4 -11.40 -5.66 29.30
C SER A 4 -11.73 -4.97 27.98
N THR A 5 -12.93 -4.40 27.89
CA THR A 5 -13.38 -3.60 26.76
C THR A 5 -12.54 -2.33 26.74
N SER A 6 -11.41 -2.38 26.04
CA SER A 6 -10.58 -1.20 25.80
C SER A 6 -11.46 -0.16 25.10
N CYS A 7 -11.71 0.97 25.76
CA CYS A 7 -12.36 2.12 25.15
C CYS A 7 -11.43 2.68 24.08
N ALA A 8 -11.50 2.11 22.88
CA ALA A 8 -10.82 2.64 21.72
C ALA A 8 -11.30 4.08 21.51
N ILE A 9 -10.39 5.04 21.63
CA ILE A 9 -10.66 6.44 21.32
C ILE A 9 -10.96 6.49 19.82
N ALA A 10 -12.24 6.59 19.48
CA ALA A 10 -12.66 6.75 18.11
C ALA A 10 -12.22 8.15 17.64
N HIS A 11 -11.14 8.22 16.87
CA HIS A 11 -10.76 9.47 16.23
C HIS A 11 -11.91 9.91 15.32
N PRO A 12 -12.41 11.15 15.44
CA PRO A 12 -13.48 11.64 14.58
C PRO A 12 -13.02 11.54 13.13
N LYS A 13 -13.85 10.91 12.28
CA LYS A 13 -13.59 10.84 10.83
C LYS A 13 -13.58 12.28 10.29
N PRO A 14 -12.51 12.72 9.61
CA PRO A 14 -12.44 14.08 9.09
C PRO A 14 -13.55 14.29 8.06
N SER A 15 -14.23 15.43 8.12
CA SER A 15 -15.33 15.81 7.21
C SER A 15 -14.83 16.29 5.84
N VAL A 16 -13.77 15.66 5.33
CA VAL A 16 -13.13 16.00 4.04
C VAL A 16 -13.91 15.32 2.90
N SER A 17 -14.17 16.06 1.83
CA SER A 17 -14.88 15.55 0.64
C SER A 17 -14.07 14.46 -0.08
N ALA A 18 -14.72 13.37 -0.49
CA ALA A 18 -14.09 12.29 -1.26
C ALA A 18 -13.52 12.75 -2.62
N SER A 19 -13.88 13.95 -3.10
CA SER A 19 -13.29 14.55 -4.31
C SER A 19 -11.78 14.76 -4.23
N ILE A 20 -11.16 14.69 -3.05
CA ILE A 20 -9.69 14.75 -2.93
C ILE A 20 -8.97 13.52 -3.52
N ILE A 21 -9.66 12.38 -3.66
CA ILE A 21 -9.08 11.11 -4.15
C ILE A 21 -9.92 10.42 -5.22
N LEU A 22 -11.20 10.77 -5.38
CA LEU A 22 -12.10 10.23 -6.39
C LEU A 22 -12.39 11.29 -7.48
N PRO A 23 -12.12 11.00 -8.77
CA PRO A 23 -12.59 11.82 -9.87
C PRO A 23 -14.10 12.07 -9.84
N GLN A 24 -14.58 13.12 -10.50
CA GLN A 24 -16.00 13.52 -10.48
C GLN A 24 -16.97 12.39 -10.86
N ARG A 25 -16.61 11.55 -11.85
CA ARG A 25 -17.38 10.37 -12.25
C ARG A 25 -17.42 9.33 -11.13
N GLU A 26 -16.26 8.90 -10.62
CA GLU A 26 -16.16 7.95 -9.50
C GLU A 26 -16.88 8.46 -8.23
N ARG A 27 -16.86 9.77 -7.96
CA ARG A 27 -17.55 10.35 -6.80
C ARG A 27 -19.08 10.15 -6.87
N LYS A 28 -19.71 10.30 -8.05
CA LYS A 28 -21.13 9.97 -8.27
C LYS A 28 -21.39 8.48 -8.00
N HIS A 29 -20.53 7.60 -8.52
CA HIS A 29 -20.62 6.15 -8.30
C HIS A 29 -20.44 5.76 -6.82
N TYR A 30 -19.50 6.39 -6.11
CA TYR A 30 -19.25 6.17 -4.68
C TYR A 30 -20.43 6.61 -3.80
N GLN A 31 -21.05 7.75 -4.08
CA GLN A 31 -22.29 8.17 -3.39
C GLN A 31 -23.46 7.23 -3.69
N ARG A 32 -23.56 6.65 -4.90
CA ARG A 32 -24.54 5.59 -5.20
C ARG A 32 -24.24 4.32 -4.40
N TRP A 33 -22.98 3.88 -4.36
CA TRP A 33 -22.55 2.73 -3.57
C TRP A 33 -22.82 2.91 -2.06
N GLN A 34 -22.51 4.08 -1.49
CA GLN A 34 -22.81 4.37 -0.08
C GLN A 34 -24.31 4.23 0.22
N ARG A 35 -25.20 4.76 -0.64
CA ARG A 35 -26.66 4.64 -0.48
C ARG A 35 -27.19 3.20 -0.57
N LEU A 36 -26.54 2.35 -1.38
CA LEU A 36 -27.01 0.98 -1.63
C LEU A 36 -26.37 -0.08 -0.71
N CYS A 37 -25.12 0.14 -0.28
CA CYS A 37 -24.30 -0.88 0.34
C CYS A 37 -23.80 -0.51 1.75
N THR A 38 -24.16 0.66 2.28
CA THR A 38 -23.78 1.09 3.64
C THR A 38 -24.98 1.61 4.43
N THR A 39 -24.85 1.67 5.75
CA THR A 39 -25.86 2.23 6.67
C THR A 39 -25.60 3.72 6.98
N LEU A 40 -24.83 4.42 6.16
CA LEU A 40 -24.47 5.83 6.37
C LEU A 40 -25.65 6.74 6.04
N GLY A 41 -26.02 7.62 6.96
CA GLY A 41 -27.05 8.63 6.73
C GLY A 41 -26.62 9.66 5.66
N PRO A 42 -27.56 10.37 5.00
CA PRO A 42 -27.24 11.28 3.89
C PRO A 42 -26.15 12.32 4.22
N ALA A 43 -26.17 12.86 5.45
CA ALA A 43 -25.17 13.83 5.93
C ALA A 43 -23.76 13.25 6.15
N GLN A 44 -23.57 11.93 6.03
CA GLN A 44 -22.28 11.23 6.15
C GLN A 44 -21.75 10.71 4.79
N GLN A 45 -22.52 10.91 3.72
CA GLN A 45 -22.17 10.46 2.37
C GLN A 45 -21.29 11.49 1.67
N GLY A 46 -20.50 11.04 0.69
CA GLY A 46 -19.58 11.89 -0.06
C GLY A 46 -18.28 12.27 0.66
N PHE A 47 -18.09 11.91 1.94
CA PHE A 47 -16.81 12.06 2.63
C PHE A 47 -15.78 10.98 2.27
N VAL A 48 -14.51 11.31 2.45
CA VAL A 48 -13.35 10.42 2.23
C VAL A 48 -13.59 9.02 2.85
N PRO A 49 -13.43 7.93 2.08
CA PRO A 49 -13.55 6.58 2.61
C PRO A 49 -12.48 6.23 3.66
N SER A 50 -12.76 5.23 4.49
CA SER A 50 -11.74 4.40 5.12
C SER A 50 -11.13 3.42 4.11
N ALA A 51 -9.99 2.80 4.43
CA ALA A 51 -9.36 1.82 3.53
C ALA A 51 -10.33 0.66 3.15
N LEU A 52 -11.18 0.23 4.10
CA LEU A 52 -12.19 -0.80 3.89
C LEU A 52 -13.36 -0.32 3.01
N GLU A 53 -13.85 0.90 3.22
CA GLU A 53 -14.87 1.50 2.34
C GLU A 53 -14.32 1.65 0.91
N TYR A 54 -13.07 2.09 0.75
CA TYR A 54 -12.43 2.27 -0.55
C TYR A 54 -12.27 0.94 -1.31
N GLU A 55 -11.72 -0.10 -0.68
CA GLU A 55 -11.56 -1.42 -1.31
C GLU A 55 -12.92 -2.05 -1.64
N ASN A 56 -13.92 -1.96 -0.75
CA ASN A 56 -15.26 -2.49 -1.04
C ASN A 56 -15.94 -1.72 -2.19
N PHE A 57 -15.75 -0.39 -2.27
CA PHE A 57 -16.21 0.40 -3.41
C PHE A 57 -15.50 0.02 -4.71
N GLN A 58 -14.18 -0.15 -4.70
CA GLN A 58 -13.40 -0.55 -5.87
C GLN A 58 -13.77 -1.97 -6.35
N GLN A 59 -14.10 -2.88 -5.44
CA GLN A 59 -14.64 -4.21 -5.79
C GLN A 59 -16.06 -4.13 -6.36
N TRP A 60 -16.91 -3.25 -5.83
CA TRP A 60 -18.25 -3.01 -6.38
C TRP A 60 -18.18 -2.38 -7.78
N LEU A 61 -17.33 -1.38 -7.99
CA LEU A 61 -17.15 -0.70 -9.28
C LEU A 61 -16.72 -1.68 -10.37
N LYS A 62 -15.70 -2.51 -10.09
CA LYS A 62 -15.25 -3.58 -11.00
C LYS A 62 -16.34 -4.56 -11.41
N ARG A 63 -17.33 -4.84 -10.55
CA ARG A 63 -18.50 -5.69 -10.87
C ARG A 63 -19.53 -5.00 -11.75
N GLN A 64 -19.56 -3.67 -11.78
CA GLN A 64 -20.38 -2.91 -12.73
C GLN A 64 -19.68 -2.85 -14.09
N ASP A 65 -18.37 -2.64 -14.10
CA ASP A 65 -17.56 -2.53 -15.33
C ASP A 65 -17.35 -3.87 -16.05
N SER A 66 -17.41 -5.01 -15.35
CA SER A 66 -17.21 -6.35 -15.91
C SER A 66 -18.36 -6.88 -16.78
N GLY A 67 -19.39 -6.04 -17.04
CA GLY A 67 -20.53 -6.35 -17.89
C GLY A 67 -21.43 -7.47 -17.37
N TYR A 68 -22.53 -7.72 -18.09
CA TYR A 68 -23.60 -8.66 -17.72
C TYR A 68 -23.16 -10.14 -17.55
N PHE A 69 -21.91 -10.48 -17.88
CA PHE A 69 -21.40 -11.86 -17.93
C PHE A 69 -20.75 -12.35 -16.62
N SER A 70 -20.57 -11.50 -15.61
CA SER A 70 -19.83 -11.86 -14.39
C SER A 70 -20.68 -12.51 -13.30
N ASP A 71 -21.96 -12.14 -13.17
CA ASP A 71 -22.87 -12.66 -12.13
C ASP A 71 -23.22 -14.16 -12.26
N HIS A 72 -22.91 -14.81 -13.39
CA HIS A 72 -23.19 -16.24 -13.61
C HIS A 72 -22.13 -17.21 -13.05
N PHE A 73 -20.97 -16.74 -12.61
CA PHE A 73 -19.89 -17.63 -12.15
C PHE A 73 -19.80 -17.79 -10.62
N ASP A 74 -20.30 -16.84 -9.83
CA ASP A 74 -20.29 -16.95 -8.36
C ASP A 74 -21.22 -18.07 -7.86
N ASP A 75 -22.35 -18.32 -8.53
CA ASP A 75 -23.32 -19.39 -8.19
C ASP A 75 -22.73 -20.81 -8.41
N LEU A 76 -21.84 -20.96 -9.40
CA LEU A 76 -21.14 -22.21 -9.66
C LEU A 76 -20.15 -22.57 -8.54
N ALA A 77 -19.53 -21.58 -7.89
CA ALA A 77 -18.59 -21.82 -6.79
C ALA A 77 -19.30 -22.39 -5.54
N GLU A 78 -20.56 -22.03 -5.30
CA GLU A 78 -21.37 -22.58 -4.21
C GLU A 78 -21.78 -24.04 -4.50
N HIS A 79 -22.11 -24.36 -5.76
CA HIS A 79 -22.43 -25.72 -6.20
C HIS A 79 -21.22 -26.66 -6.28
N VAL A 80 -20.00 -26.13 -6.43
CA VAL A 80 -18.73 -26.90 -6.45
C VAL A 80 -18.14 -27.08 -5.03
N LYS A 81 -18.93 -26.84 -3.96
CA LYS A 81 -18.63 -27.34 -2.61
C LYS A 81 -18.68 -28.87 -2.61
N THR A 82 -17.59 -29.48 -3.05
CA THR A 82 -17.39 -30.91 -3.17
C THR A 82 -17.69 -31.60 -1.85
N LEU A 83 -18.51 -32.66 -1.91
CA LEU A 83 -18.78 -33.60 -0.84
C LEU A 83 -17.49 -34.38 -0.48
N LEU A 84 -16.54 -33.70 0.16
CA LEU A 84 -15.28 -34.28 0.60
C LEU A 84 -15.54 -35.20 1.80
N PRO A 85 -15.08 -36.48 1.78
CA PRO A 85 -15.56 -37.48 2.73
C PRO A 85 -15.06 -37.25 4.15
N ASP A 86 -15.89 -37.64 5.13
CA ASP A 86 -15.60 -37.67 6.57
C ASP A 86 -14.25 -38.35 6.88
N SER A 87 -13.18 -37.56 6.89
CA SER A 87 -11.85 -38.03 7.21
C SER A 87 -11.68 -38.04 8.73
N THR A 88 -11.81 -39.23 9.31
CA THR A 88 -11.95 -39.52 10.75
C THR A 88 -10.68 -39.29 11.59
N VAL A 89 -9.84 -38.33 11.22
CA VAL A 89 -8.68 -37.87 11.99
C VAL A 89 -8.84 -36.38 12.24
N SER A 90 -9.24 -36.03 13.46
CA SER A 90 -9.57 -34.66 13.89
C SER A 90 -8.34 -33.74 13.95
N GLN A 91 -7.80 -33.38 12.79
CA GLN A 91 -6.99 -32.18 12.64
C GLN A 91 -7.93 -30.99 12.64
N VAL A 92 -7.61 -29.96 13.43
CA VAL A 92 -8.41 -28.73 13.47
C VAL A 92 -8.10 -27.96 12.19
N ASP A 93 -9.06 -27.93 11.26
CA ASP A 93 -8.92 -27.15 10.03
C ASP A 93 -8.66 -25.67 10.35
N PRO A 94 -7.69 -25.03 9.66
CA PRO A 94 -7.38 -23.63 9.90
C PRO A 94 -8.57 -22.74 9.50
N PRO A 95 -8.91 -21.71 10.28
CA PRO A 95 -10.03 -20.83 9.98
C PRO A 95 -9.82 -20.09 8.65
N VAL A 96 -10.86 -19.94 7.84
CA VAL A 96 -10.82 -19.30 6.53
C VAL A 96 -11.53 -17.95 6.57
N ALA A 97 -10.94 -16.92 5.96
CA ALA A 97 -11.50 -15.57 5.89
C ALA A 97 -12.68 -15.49 4.90
N ALA A 98 -13.81 -14.92 5.32
CA ALA A 98 -15.08 -15.01 4.57
C ALA A 98 -15.07 -14.34 3.17
N VAL A 99 -14.30 -13.26 2.99
CA VAL A 99 -14.27 -12.48 1.73
C VAL A 99 -13.14 -12.93 0.81
N CYS A 100 -11.93 -13.13 1.35
CA CYS A 100 -10.75 -13.44 0.54
C CYS A 100 -10.39 -14.94 0.50
N GLN A 101 -11.16 -15.81 1.16
CA GLN A 101 -11.00 -17.27 1.18
C GLN A 101 -9.59 -17.80 1.57
N HIS A 102 -8.78 -16.94 2.20
CA HIS A 102 -7.45 -17.30 2.68
C HIS A 102 -7.52 -18.03 4.02
N LYS A 103 -6.74 -19.11 4.15
CA LYS A 103 -6.49 -19.80 5.42
C LYS A 103 -5.72 -18.89 6.37
N MET A 104 -6.16 -18.81 7.63
CA MET A 104 -5.58 -17.99 8.68
C MET A 104 -5.00 -18.86 9.80
N HIS A 105 -4.26 -18.25 10.73
CA HIS A 105 -3.69 -18.96 11.87
C HIS A 105 -4.77 -19.52 12.81
N PRO A 106 -4.60 -20.71 13.43
CA PRO A 106 -5.57 -21.28 14.38
C PRO A 106 -5.91 -20.41 15.59
N VAL A 107 -5.07 -19.42 15.92
CA VAL A 107 -5.37 -18.37 16.92
C VAL A 107 -6.61 -17.54 16.56
N ALA A 108 -6.96 -17.44 15.28
CA ALA A 108 -8.16 -16.74 14.82
C ALA A 108 -9.46 -17.57 14.98
N VAL A 109 -9.40 -18.83 15.45
CA VAL A 109 -10.59 -19.66 15.67
C VAL A 109 -11.54 -18.98 16.67
N GLY A 110 -12.82 -18.90 16.30
CA GLY A 110 -13.85 -18.20 17.08
C GLY A 110 -13.98 -16.70 16.81
N GLN A 111 -13.03 -16.09 16.09
CA GLN A 111 -13.13 -14.70 15.65
C GLN A 111 -13.73 -14.63 14.23
N ARG A 112 -14.69 -13.74 13.99
CA ARG A 112 -15.31 -13.56 12.66
C ARG A 112 -14.51 -12.56 11.81
N TRP A 113 -13.49 -13.06 11.12
CA TRP A 113 -12.68 -12.25 10.20
C TRP A 113 -13.28 -12.24 8.79
N LEU A 114 -13.57 -11.04 8.29
CA LEU A 114 -14.02 -10.85 6.90
C LEU A 114 -12.86 -11.04 5.92
N ARG A 115 -11.69 -10.46 6.19
CA ARG A 115 -10.46 -10.58 5.39
C ARG A 115 -9.33 -11.12 6.27
N CYS A 116 -8.37 -11.84 5.70
CA CYS A 116 -7.19 -12.28 6.46
C CYS A 116 -6.26 -11.10 6.77
N PRO A 117 -5.37 -11.19 7.79
CA PRO A 117 -4.43 -10.14 8.15
C PRO A 117 -3.69 -9.48 6.98
N VAL A 118 -3.19 -10.32 6.06
CA VAL A 118 -2.39 -9.88 4.90
C VAL A 118 -3.22 -9.05 3.92
N CYS A 119 -4.45 -9.47 3.61
CA CYS A 119 -5.36 -8.71 2.74
C CYS A 119 -5.83 -7.40 3.39
N THR A 120 -6.00 -7.37 4.72
CA THR A 120 -6.35 -6.14 5.43
C THR A 120 -5.22 -5.10 5.33
N ILE A 121 -3.97 -5.52 5.51
CA ILE A 121 -2.82 -4.61 5.38
C ILE A 121 -2.55 -4.19 3.93
N ASP A 122 -2.62 -5.10 2.97
CA ASP A 122 -2.48 -4.77 1.53
C ASP A 122 -3.48 -3.67 1.11
N MET A 123 -4.74 -3.77 1.56
CA MET A 123 -5.76 -2.74 1.41
C MET A 123 -5.36 -1.39 2.03
N HIS A 124 -4.83 -1.37 3.27
CA HIS A 124 -4.33 -0.13 3.88
C HIS A 124 -3.14 0.46 3.11
N ILE A 125 -2.21 -0.36 2.62
CA ILE A 125 -1.06 0.09 1.81
C ILE A 125 -1.54 0.71 0.50
N LYS A 126 -2.43 0.02 -0.24
CA LYS A 126 -3.05 0.53 -1.47
C LYS A 126 -3.75 1.87 -1.22
N TYR A 127 -4.52 1.97 -0.15
CA TYR A 127 -5.23 3.20 0.18
C TYR A 127 -4.29 4.35 0.55
N LEU A 128 -3.23 4.08 1.32
CA LEU A 128 -2.18 5.06 1.63
C LEU A 128 -1.42 5.54 0.38
N ARG A 129 -1.22 4.68 -0.62
CA ARG A 129 -0.64 5.09 -1.91
C ARG A 129 -1.55 6.07 -2.66
N VAL A 130 -2.87 5.85 -2.66
CA VAL A 130 -3.84 6.77 -3.28
C VAL A 130 -3.83 8.13 -2.58
N LEU A 131 -3.94 8.16 -1.25
CA LEU A 131 -3.85 9.39 -0.46
C LEU A 131 -2.50 10.10 -0.63
N LYS A 132 -1.40 9.35 -0.73
CA LYS A 132 -0.06 9.92 -0.98
C LYS A 132 0.01 10.60 -2.35
N ARG A 133 -0.49 9.98 -3.42
CA ARG A 133 -0.54 10.62 -4.75
C ARG A 133 -1.38 11.89 -4.74
N ALA A 134 -2.55 11.88 -4.09
CA ALA A 134 -3.36 13.08 -3.95
C ALA A 134 -2.62 14.21 -3.22
N LEU A 135 -1.89 13.88 -2.14
CA LEU A 135 -1.04 14.84 -1.43
C LEU A 135 0.10 15.38 -2.31
N GLU A 136 0.74 14.53 -3.12
CA GLU A 136 1.76 14.95 -4.09
C GLU A 136 1.16 15.87 -5.17
N SER A 137 -0.01 15.55 -5.72
CA SER A 137 -0.76 16.40 -6.66
C SER A 137 -1.22 17.73 -6.05
N ALA A 138 -1.46 17.79 -4.74
CA ALA A 138 -1.79 19.01 -4.00
C ALA A 138 -0.56 19.89 -3.65
N GLY A 139 0.63 19.56 -4.17
CA GLY A 139 1.88 20.29 -3.87
C GLY A 139 2.65 19.77 -2.66
N GLY A 140 2.32 18.57 -2.17
CA GLY A 140 2.96 17.94 -1.02
C GLY A 140 2.51 18.53 0.32
N ARG A 141 3.35 18.40 1.35
CA ARG A 141 3.14 19.09 2.65
C ARG A 141 3.69 20.51 2.54
N ALA A 142 2.88 21.51 2.89
CA ALA A 142 3.32 22.89 2.97
C ALA A 142 4.63 23.02 3.79
N PRO A 143 5.67 23.70 3.27
CA PRO A 143 6.85 24.05 4.04
C PRO A 143 6.46 24.85 5.29
N THR A 144 7.02 24.49 6.45
CA THR A 144 6.72 25.17 7.73
C THR A 144 7.12 26.67 7.73
N CYS A 145 7.86 27.13 6.72
CA CYS A 145 8.28 28.51 6.52
C CYS A 145 7.40 29.32 5.52
N THR A 146 6.53 28.67 4.74
CA THR A 146 5.58 29.36 3.85
C THR A 146 4.25 29.49 4.57
N LEU A 147 3.93 30.71 5.02
CA LEU A 147 2.84 31.03 5.97
C LEU A 147 1.40 30.77 5.49
N MET A 148 1.20 30.22 4.28
CA MET A 148 -0.12 29.95 3.71
C MET A 148 -0.11 28.59 3.00
N SER A 149 -0.63 27.55 3.64
CA SER A 149 -1.18 26.37 2.96
C SER A 149 -2.50 26.73 2.28
N SER A 150 -2.91 25.96 1.27
CA SER A 150 -4.28 26.07 0.74
C SER A 150 -5.23 25.16 1.51
N GLU A 151 -6.50 25.55 1.64
CA GLU A 151 -7.53 24.73 2.30
C GLU A 151 -7.58 23.31 1.71
N PHE A 152 -7.48 23.19 0.39
CA PHE A 152 -7.40 21.89 -0.30
C PHE A 152 -6.18 21.06 0.11
N GLN A 153 -5.01 21.69 0.27
CA GLN A 153 -3.78 21.01 0.71
C GLN A 153 -3.92 20.51 2.16
N ASP A 154 -4.55 21.30 3.04
CA ASP A 154 -4.79 20.93 4.44
C ASP A 154 -5.85 19.83 4.58
N ASP A 155 -6.90 19.84 3.75
CA ASP A 155 -7.89 18.77 3.62
C ASP A 155 -7.25 17.44 3.19
N VAL A 156 -6.44 17.48 2.12
CA VAL A 156 -5.73 16.30 1.59
C VAL A 156 -4.73 15.76 2.63
N TYR A 157 -3.98 16.65 3.31
CA TYR A 157 -3.05 16.27 4.37
C TYR A 157 -3.78 15.67 5.58
N SER A 158 -4.93 16.22 5.97
CA SER A 158 -5.76 15.70 7.06
C SER A 158 -6.31 14.31 6.75
N ALA A 159 -6.78 14.08 5.52
CA ALA A 159 -7.22 12.77 5.06
C ALA A 159 -6.07 11.74 5.01
N TRP A 160 -4.88 12.14 4.54
CA TRP A 160 -3.69 11.28 4.54
C TRP A 160 -3.23 10.92 5.96
N LEU A 161 -3.25 11.88 6.88
CA LEU A 161 -2.93 11.66 8.29
C LEU A 161 -3.94 10.72 8.95
N TYR A 162 -5.24 10.90 8.70
CA TYR A 162 -6.28 10.00 9.17
C TYR A 162 -6.09 8.57 8.63
N GLY A 163 -5.85 8.41 7.33
CA GLY A 163 -5.54 7.12 6.72
C GLY A 163 -4.33 6.42 7.35
N LYS A 164 -3.29 7.20 7.71
CA LYS A 164 -2.12 6.70 8.45
C LYS A 164 -2.46 6.26 9.86
N ILE A 165 -3.25 7.04 10.61
CA ILE A 165 -3.68 6.68 11.97
C ILE A 165 -4.47 5.37 11.95
N CYS A 166 -5.42 5.20 11.01
CA CYS A 166 -6.15 3.95 10.86
C CYS A 166 -5.23 2.75 10.53
N ALA A 167 -4.23 2.94 9.66
CA ALA A 167 -3.26 1.88 9.37
C ALA A 167 -2.39 1.51 10.60
N LEU A 168 -1.94 2.50 11.38
CA LEU A 168 -1.18 2.27 12.61
C LEU A 168 -2.00 1.57 13.70
N GLN A 169 -3.29 1.90 13.83
CA GLN A 169 -4.21 1.19 14.73
C GLN A 169 -4.36 -0.28 14.35
N GLU A 170 -4.47 -0.57 13.05
CA GLU A 170 -4.55 -1.94 12.55
C GLU A 170 -3.23 -2.71 12.74
N LEU A 171 -2.07 -2.07 12.55
CA LEU A 171 -0.77 -2.67 12.86
C LEU A 171 -0.64 -3.01 14.34
N SER A 172 -1.01 -2.10 15.25
CA SER A 172 -1.02 -2.38 16.70
C SER A 172 -2.02 -3.48 17.11
N ARG A 173 -3.05 -3.73 16.29
CA ARG A 173 -3.91 -4.91 16.43
C ARG A 173 -3.21 -6.18 15.98
N LEU A 174 -2.47 -6.13 14.88
CA LEU A 174 -1.74 -7.26 14.30
C LEU A 174 -0.48 -7.65 15.10
N GLU A 175 0.25 -6.71 15.69
CA GLU A 175 1.37 -6.98 16.60
C GLU A 175 0.95 -7.90 17.75
N ARG A 176 -0.13 -7.54 18.45
CA ARG A 176 -0.73 -8.35 19.53
C ARG A 176 -1.24 -9.72 19.08
N ILE A 177 -1.51 -9.89 17.78
CA ILE A 177 -1.94 -11.18 17.22
C ILE A 177 -0.71 -11.99 16.81
N ALA A 178 0.31 -11.37 16.22
CA ALA A 178 1.58 -12.01 15.91
C ALA A 178 2.28 -12.57 17.18
N GLU A 179 2.19 -11.85 18.29
CA GLU A 179 2.58 -12.35 19.62
C GLU A 179 1.83 -13.65 19.97
N GLN A 180 0.51 -13.69 19.81
CA GLN A 180 -0.31 -14.89 20.07
C GLN A 180 -0.04 -16.03 19.07
N GLU A 181 0.28 -15.71 17.81
CA GLU A 181 0.68 -16.67 16.79
C GLU A 181 2.03 -17.33 17.15
N ALA A 182 2.99 -16.56 17.66
CA ALA A 182 4.27 -17.07 18.18
C ALA A 182 4.06 -17.96 19.42
N ASP A 183 3.34 -17.46 20.42
CA ASP A 183 2.94 -18.15 21.65
C ASP A 183 2.29 -19.53 21.38
N TRP A 184 1.43 -19.57 20.36
CA TRP A 184 0.77 -20.79 19.92
C TRP A 184 1.72 -21.71 19.15
N SER A 185 2.59 -21.17 18.30
CA SER A 185 3.55 -21.94 17.50
C SER A 185 4.59 -22.65 18.36
N GLU A 186 5.06 -22.02 19.44
CA GLU A 186 5.94 -22.68 20.42
C GLU A 186 5.28 -23.90 21.07
N ARG A 187 4.01 -23.75 21.48
CA ARG A 187 3.23 -24.82 22.12
C ARG A 187 2.81 -25.93 21.14
N ASN A 188 2.74 -25.62 19.84
CA ASN A 188 2.22 -26.51 18.80
C ASN A 188 3.26 -26.77 17.69
N SER A 189 4.53 -26.93 18.04
CA SER A 189 5.66 -27.12 17.10
C SER A 189 5.54 -28.30 16.11
N ARG A 190 4.56 -29.20 16.30
CA ARG A 190 4.22 -30.28 15.35
C ARG A 190 3.25 -29.86 14.23
N ALA A 191 2.58 -28.72 14.35
CA ALA A 191 1.65 -28.21 13.36
C ALA A 191 2.40 -27.65 12.15
N GLN A 192 2.11 -28.13 10.95
CA GLN A 192 2.69 -27.59 9.72
C GLN A 192 1.84 -26.43 9.19
N ASN A 193 2.23 -25.21 9.56
CA ASN A 193 1.56 -23.96 9.17
C ASN A 193 1.89 -23.52 7.73
N LYS A 194 1.74 -24.42 6.76
CA LYS A 194 1.90 -24.10 5.32
C LYS A 194 0.74 -23.22 4.83
N ASP A 195 1.08 -22.25 3.99
CA ASP A 195 0.13 -21.36 3.28
C ASP A 195 -0.83 -20.51 4.13
N LEU A 196 -0.61 -20.43 5.45
CA LEU A 196 -1.40 -19.57 6.34
C LEU A 196 -1.06 -18.10 6.13
N GLN A 197 -2.07 -17.25 6.03
CA GLN A 197 -1.94 -15.78 6.02
C GLN A 197 -1.99 -15.27 7.46
N THR A 198 -0.81 -15.18 8.07
CA THR A 198 -0.60 -14.83 9.48
C THR A 198 -0.49 -13.31 9.69
N ALA A 199 -0.70 -12.85 10.93
CA ALA A 199 -0.45 -11.46 11.31
C ALA A 199 1.03 -11.09 11.16
N GLN A 200 1.95 -12.00 11.49
CA GLN A 200 3.39 -11.80 11.25
C GLN A 200 3.71 -11.47 9.78
N LYS A 201 3.15 -12.22 8.82
CA LYS A 201 3.31 -11.93 7.38
C LYS A 201 2.73 -10.57 6.97
N ALA A 202 1.64 -10.14 7.62
CA ALA A 202 1.03 -8.85 7.35
C ALA A 202 1.91 -7.68 7.84
N LEU A 203 2.56 -7.83 9.00
CA LEU A 203 3.55 -6.87 9.50
C LEU A 203 4.75 -6.80 8.55
N GLU A 204 5.31 -7.94 8.14
CA GLU A 204 6.42 -8.01 7.18
C GLU A 204 6.07 -7.32 5.85
N LEU A 205 4.86 -7.55 5.32
CA LEU A 205 4.37 -6.87 4.12
C LEU A 205 4.35 -5.35 4.31
N TYR A 206 3.76 -4.83 5.39
CA TYR A 206 3.71 -3.40 5.68
C TYR A 206 5.10 -2.77 5.75
N TRP A 207 6.01 -3.38 6.52
CA TRP A 207 7.37 -2.84 6.68
C TRP A 207 8.18 -2.91 5.38
N SER A 208 7.96 -3.93 4.54
CA SER A 208 8.61 -4.00 3.22
C SER A 208 8.14 -2.91 2.24
N GLU A 209 6.89 -2.49 2.36
CA GLU A 209 6.25 -1.55 1.43
C GLU A 209 6.35 -0.09 1.86
N ILE A 210 6.13 0.19 3.14
CA ILE A 210 6.21 1.56 3.71
C ILE A 210 7.64 1.91 4.11
N GLY A 211 8.47 0.90 4.44
CA GLY A 211 9.86 1.12 4.85
C GLY A 211 10.68 1.84 3.80
N GLY A 212 10.42 1.61 2.50
CA GLY A 212 11.09 2.25 1.35
C GLY A 212 12.58 1.90 1.20
N CYS A 213 13.24 1.56 2.31
CA CYS A 213 14.53 0.90 2.34
C CYS A 213 14.41 -0.44 1.63
N ASP A 214 15.13 -0.56 0.53
CA ASP A 214 15.61 -1.82 -0.02
C ASP A 214 16.32 -2.64 1.08
N ALA A 215 15.61 -3.36 1.95
CA ALA A 215 16.27 -4.24 2.93
C ALA A 215 17.02 -5.40 2.23
N LYS A 216 16.64 -5.70 0.97
CA LYS A 216 17.32 -6.62 0.05
C LYS A 216 18.42 -5.97 -0.80
N LYS A 217 18.44 -4.64 -0.91
CA LYS A 217 19.68 -3.85 -1.17
C LYS A 217 20.13 -3.18 0.12
N SER A 218 20.09 -3.91 1.24
CA SER A 218 21.16 -3.75 2.20
C SER A 218 22.40 -4.06 1.40
N CYS A 219 23.07 -2.99 0.93
CA CYS A 219 24.32 -3.14 0.22
C CYS A 219 25.16 -4.06 1.10
N GLN A 220 25.55 -5.20 0.55
CA GLN A 220 26.71 -5.91 1.07
C GLN A 220 27.96 -5.09 0.72
N HIS A 221 27.98 -3.83 1.16
CA HIS A 221 29.20 -3.18 1.55
C HIS A 221 29.78 -4.14 2.59
N PRO A 222 30.88 -4.86 2.29
CA PRO A 222 31.52 -5.67 3.31
C PRO A 222 31.79 -4.74 4.47
N ASN A 223 31.46 -5.15 5.70
CA ASN A 223 31.63 -4.31 6.88
C ASN A 223 33.06 -3.78 6.92
N LYS A 224 33.26 -2.54 6.46
CA LYS A 224 34.57 -1.87 6.40
C LYS A 224 34.89 -1.44 7.81
N THR A 225 35.25 -2.41 8.64
CA THR A 225 35.75 -2.18 9.99
C THR A 225 37.03 -1.37 9.86
N VAL A 226 36.92 -0.06 10.12
CA VAL A 226 38.09 0.84 10.17
C VAL A 226 38.88 0.48 11.42
N THR A 227 39.84 -0.43 11.27
CA THR A 227 40.80 -0.76 12.32
C THR A 227 41.93 0.27 12.29
N PHE A 228 42.06 1.05 13.36
CA PHE A 228 43.23 1.88 13.59
C PHE A 228 44.44 1.00 13.93
N GLY A 229 45.62 1.32 13.37
CA GLY A 229 46.86 0.63 13.70
C GLY A 229 47.31 0.90 15.14
N GLN A 230 48.14 0.03 15.71
CA GLN A 230 48.59 0.15 17.12
C GLN A 230 49.46 1.39 17.36
N GLU A 231 50.04 1.94 16.29
CA GLU A 231 50.80 3.17 16.24
C GLU A 231 49.93 4.45 16.21
N THR A 232 48.60 4.31 16.04
CA THR A 232 47.67 5.45 16.00
C THR A 232 47.54 6.09 17.38
N ARG A 233 48.33 7.14 17.63
CA ARG A 233 48.29 7.89 18.89
C ARG A 233 47.11 8.85 18.89
N PHE A 234 46.07 8.48 19.63
CA PHE A 234 45.06 9.43 20.10
C PHE A 234 45.67 10.23 21.25
N ASP A 235 46.36 11.33 20.92
CA ASP A 235 46.73 12.34 21.91
C ASP A 235 45.46 12.89 22.60
N LEU A 236 45.62 13.62 23.72
CA LEU A 236 44.51 14.18 24.52
C LEU A 236 43.79 15.36 23.82
N GLY A 237 43.30 15.15 22.60
CA GLY A 237 42.73 16.15 21.71
C GLY A 237 41.40 15.73 21.09
N ARG A 238 40.38 16.56 21.30
CA ARG A 238 39.01 16.49 20.74
C ARG A 238 38.16 15.28 21.23
N PRO A 239 37.17 15.51 22.13
CA PRO A 239 36.19 14.49 22.52
C PRO A 239 35.46 13.85 21.33
N SER A 240 35.09 12.57 21.47
CA SER A 240 34.55 11.74 20.38
C SER A 240 33.33 12.33 19.66
N ALA A 241 32.49 13.08 20.37
CA ALA A 241 31.31 13.76 19.83
C ALA A 241 31.61 14.82 18.74
N TYR A 242 32.87 15.29 18.62
CA TYR A 242 33.28 16.30 17.64
C TYR A 242 33.87 15.71 16.34
N PHE A 243 33.91 14.38 16.18
CA PHE A 243 34.25 13.72 14.91
C PHE A 243 33.02 13.39 14.06
N TRP A 244 31.81 13.61 14.57
CA TRP A 244 30.57 13.37 13.83
C TRP A 244 30.34 14.51 12.83
N GLN A 245 30.12 14.18 11.56
CA GLN A 245 29.86 15.17 10.49
C GLN A 245 28.66 16.08 10.79
N LYS A 246 27.69 15.62 11.59
CA LYS A 246 26.52 16.39 12.03
C LYS A 246 26.80 17.33 13.22
N SER A 247 28.05 17.42 13.70
CA SER A 247 28.42 18.32 14.79
C SER A 247 28.48 19.78 14.29
N PRO A 248 27.93 20.78 15.01
CA PRO A 248 27.99 22.19 14.63
C PRO A 248 29.41 22.80 14.53
N ARG A 249 30.45 22.02 14.89
CA ARG A 249 31.88 22.38 14.78
C ARG A 249 32.70 21.31 14.05
N TYR A 250 32.07 20.61 13.11
CA TYR A 250 32.80 19.74 12.20
C TYR A 250 33.60 20.60 11.21
N GLU A 251 34.91 20.59 11.35
CA GLU A 251 35.84 21.19 10.40
C GLU A 251 36.31 20.07 9.46
N THR A 252 36.09 20.24 8.16
CA THR A 252 36.58 19.30 7.14
C THR A 252 38.11 19.26 7.21
N GLY A 253 38.65 18.09 7.55
CA GLY A 253 40.09 17.90 7.66
C GLY A 253 40.75 17.87 6.29
N LYS A 254 42.08 18.05 6.25
CA LYS A 254 42.89 17.99 5.00
C LYS A 254 42.73 16.67 4.21
N TYR A 255 42.21 15.62 4.83
CA TYR A 255 41.96 14.31 4.24
C TYR A 255 40.47 13.96 4.11
N THR A 256 39.56 14.90 4.39
CA THR A 256 38.15 14.72 4.03
C THR A 256 38.06 14.76 2.50
N LEU A 257 37.68 13.64 1.89
CA LEU A 257 37.47 13.56 0.44
C LEU A 257 36.44 14.60 0.02
N SER A 258 36.79 15.44 -0.94
CA SER A 258 35.85 16.36 -1.56
C SER A 258 34.80 15.54 -2.32
N GLU A 259 33.52 15.89 -2.20
CA GLU A 259 32.42 15.19 -2.89
C GLU A 259 32.55 15.26 -4.43
N GLN A 260 33.46 16.08 -4.94
CA GLN A 260 33.75 16.30 -6.35
C GLN A 260 34.61 15.20 -7.01
N ASP A 261 35.28 14.33 -6.25
CA ASP A 261 36.13 13.25 -6.81
C ASP A 261 35.34 11.98 -7.19
N HIS A 262 34.00 12.00 -7.13
CA HIS A 262 33.18 10.79 -7.20
C HIS A 262 32.55 10.46 -8.58
N GLU A 263 32.71 11.33 -9.59
CA GLU A 263 32.08 11.17 -10.92
C GLU A 263 33.00 10.57 -12.01
N ASP A 264 34.33 10.69 -11.89
CA ASP A 264 35.29 10.43 -12.99
C ASP A 264 36.02 9.06 -12.95
N ASN A 265 35.40 8.00 -12.42
CA ASN A 265 36.03 6.66 -12.39
C ASN A 265 35.22 5.56 -13.10
N ASN A 266 34.76 5.84 -14.32
CA ASN A 266 34.38 4.83 -15.29
C ASN A 266 35.55 4.54 -16.25
N GLY A 267 36.62 3.95 -15.72
CA GLY A 267 37.87 3.71 -16.44
C GLY A 267 37.77 2.60 -17.48
N THR A 268 37.67 2.99 -18.75
CA THR A 268 37.82 2.13 -19.93
C THR A 268 39.14 1.37 -19.90
N SER A 269 39.09 0.03 -20.04
CA SER A 269 40.26 -0.85 -20.16
C SER A 269 40.42 -1.34 -21.60
N GLU A 270 40.77 -0.44 -22.51
CA GLU A 270 41.25 -0.75 -23.86
C GLU A 270 42.78 -0.65 -23.88
N ASP A 271 43.48 -1.77 -24.10
CA ASP A 271 44.69 -1.90 -24.93
C ASP A 271 45.29 -3.31 -24.79
N THR A 272 45.21 -4.12 -25.86
CA THR A 272 46.27 -5.07 -26.22
C THR A 272 46.15 -5.40 -27.72
N GLU A 273 46.61 -4.49 -28.59
CA GLU A 273 46.83 -4.86 -29.99
C GLU A 273 48.14 -5.64 -30.17
N VAL A 274 48.08 -6.82 -30.80
CA VAL A 274 49.25 -7.44 -31.44
C VAL A 274 48.86 -7.99 -32.81
N HIS A 275 49.40 -7.36 -33.86
CA HIS A 275 49.36 -7.89 -35.23
C HIS A 275 50.13 -9.22 -35.33
N ASP A 276 49.60 -10.25 -36.00
CA ASP A 276 49.89 -10.43 -37.43
C ASP A 276 49.21 -11.67 -38.08
N ARG A 277 49.00 -11.56 -39.40
CA ARG A 277 48.58 -12.64 -40.33
C ARG A 277 49.84 -13.23 -41.00
N PRO A 278 49.76 -14.27 -41.87
CA PRO A 278 48.74 -15.32 -42.03
C PRO A 278 49.39 -16.74 -42.03
N THR A 279 48.63 -17.82 -42.30
CA THR A 279 48.91 -18.83 -43.36
C THR A 279 48.01 -20.09 -43.25
N ARG A 280 47.78 -20.70 -44.42
CA ARG A 280 46.88 -21.80 -44.79
C ARG A 280 47.57 -23.18 -44.70
N SER A 281 46.92 -24.18 -44.09
CA SER A 281 46.93 -25.65 -44.39
C SER A 281 46.16 -26.35 -43.23
N GLN A 282 45.16 -27.21 -43.43
CA GLN A 282 45.11 -28.52 -44.12
C GLN A 282 45.88 -29.63 -43.38
N THR A 283 45.16 -30.51 -42.67
CA THR A 283 45.15 -32.01 -42.72
C THR A 283 44.83 -32.68 -41.37
N ASP A 284 43.81 -33.56 -41.42
CA ASP A 284 43.72 -34.93 -40.88
C ASP A 284 43.70 -35.27 -39.37
N ASP A 285 42.70 -36.10 -39.05
CA ASP A 285 42.64 -37.24 -38.09
C ASP A 285 43.38 -37.20 -36.73
N ALA A 286 42.61 -37.36 -35.63
CA ALA A 286 42.53 -38.66 -34.91
C ALA A 286 41.58 -38.68 -33.67
N LYS A 287 40.47 -39.43 -33.80
CA LYS A 287 39.81 -40.37 -32.86
C LYS A 287 39.94 -40.27 -31.32
N GLY A 288 38.77 -40.29 -30.67
CA GLY A 288 38.43 -40.85 -29.34
C GLY A 288 37.04 -40.32 -28.90
N HIS A 289 35.91 -41.06 -28.83
CA HIS A 289 35.60 -42.28 -28.04
C HIS A 289 36.21 -42.22 -26.62
N ASP A 290 35.49 -42.32 -25.49
CA ASP A 290 34.09 -42.71 -25.19
C ASP A 290 33.64 -42.06 -23.84
N SER A 291 32.39 -42.05 -23.32
CA SER A 291 31.14 -42.77 -23.65
C SER A 291 29.87 -42.05 -23.09
N THR A 292 28.72 -42.27 -23.74
CA THR A 292 27.34 -42.54 -23.24
C THR A 292 26.95 -42.12 -21.79
N ASN A 293 25.92 -41.28 -21.56
CA ASN A 293 24.50 -41.70 -21.57
C ASN A 293 23.49 -40.59 -21.96
N GLN A 294 22.43 -41.00 -22.67
CA GLN A 294 21.30 -40.18 -23.14
C GLN A 294 20.08 -40.27 -22.20
N ALA A 295 19.21 -39.24 -22.25
CA ALA A 295 17.74 -39.30 -22.40
C ALA A 295 17.17 -37.87 -22.26
N THR A 296 16.91 -37.13 -23.35
CA THR A 296 15.55 -36.88 -23.92
C THR A 296 14.57 -36.29 -22.91
N ASP A 297 14.02 -35.09 -23.12
CA ASP A 297 13.09 -34.82 -24.23
C ASP A 297 13.15 -33.37 -24.75
N ALA A 298 12.54 -33.12 -25.91
CA ALA A 298 12.60 -31.85 -26.64
C ALA A 298 11.26 -31.11 -26.69
N THR A 299 11.30 -29.79 -26.57
CA THR A 299 10.31 -28.89 -27.18
C THR A 299 10.97 -27.58 -27.54
N ASP A 300 11.53 -27.55 -28.74
CA ASP A 300 11.90 -26.33 -29.45
C ASP A 300 10.61 -25.56 -29.79
N THR A 301 10.51 -24.31 -29.35
CA THR A 301 9.41 -23.41 -29.75
C THR A 301 9.98 -22.01 -29.95
N LEU A 302 10.49 -21.79 -31.16
CA LEU A 302 10.71 -20.47 -31.72
C LEU A 302 9.37 -19.70 -31.67
N TYR A 303 9.33 -18.59 -30.94
CA TYR A 303 8.25 -17.62 -31.04
C TYR A 303 8.67 -16.52 -32.00
N GLU A 304 7.92 -16.37 -33.07
CA GLU A 304 8.19 -15.39 -34.12
C GLU A 304 7.79 -13.97 -33.69
N ASP A 305 8.55 -13.01 -34.19
CA ASP A 305 8.40 -11.57 -33.97
C ASP A 305 7.26 -11.01 -34.83
N GLU A 306 6.00 -11.24 -34.42
CA GLU A 306 4.85 -10.61 -35.06
C GLU A 306 4.61 -9.20 -34.52
N ALA A 307 4.93 -8.21 -35.35
CA ALA A 307 4.66 -6.81 -35.10
C ALA A 307 3.16 -6.56 -34.87
N GLN A 308 2.79 -6.30 -33.60
CA GLN A 308 1.44 -5.89 -33.26
C GLN A 308 1.12 -4.53 -33.88
N SER A 309 0.31 -4.56 -34.94
CA SER A 309 -0.38 -3.39 -35.45
C SER A 309 -1.26 -2.81 -34.35
N PHE A 310 -0.99 -1.58 -33.93
CA PHE A 310 -1.93 -0.80 -33.13
C PHE A 310 -3.24 -0.66 -33.93
N PRO A 311 -4.38 -1.15 -33.44
CA PRO A 311 -5.66 -0.74 -34.00
C PRO A 311 -5.88 0.74 -33.62
N ASP A 312 -6.27 1.56 -34.59
CA ASP A 312 -6.67 2.93 -34.32
C ASP A 312 -7.83 2.93 -33.30
N GLU A 313 -7.64 3.61 -32.17
CA GLU A 313 -8.68 3.73 -31.14
C GLU A 313 -9.77 4.67 -31.67
N ASP A 314 -10.87 4.06 -32.12
CA ASP A 314 -12.10 4.73 -32.54
C ASP A 314 -12.68 5.50 -31.35
N ASP A 315 -12.51 6.83 -31.37
CA ASP A 315 -13.09 7.79 -30.41
C ASP A 315 -14.62 7.74 -30.49
N SER A 316 -15.19 6.68 -29.92
CA SER A 316 -16.63 6.48 -29.80
C SER A 316 -17.16 7.35 -28.65
N ASP A 317 -17.25 8.65 -28.93
CA ASP A 317 -18.03 9.64 -28.19
C ASP A 317 -19.51 9.24 -28.19
N SER A 318 -19.82 8.22 -27.38
CA SER A 318 -21.17 7.72 -27.17
C SER A 318 -21.92 8.67 -26.23
N ASP A 319 -22.39 9.79 -26.81
CA ASP A 319 -23.30 10.77 -26.20
C ASP A 319 -24.64 10.12 -25.81
N TRP A 320 -24.64 9.43 -24.67
CA TRP A 320 -25.83 8.89 -24.01
C TRP A 320 -26.50 9.93 -23.06
N GLU A 321 -26.14 11.21 -23.14
CA GLU A 321 -26.77 12.27 -22.32
C GLU A 321 -27.99 12.94 -23.01
N ASP A 322 -28.29 12.65 -24.29
CA ASP A 322 -29.48 13.14 -25.00
C ASP A 322 -30.68 12.16 -24.95
N VAL A 323 -31.05 11.73 -23.73
CA VAL A 323 -32.44 11.36 -23.44
C VAL A 323 -33.09 12.54 -22.72
N GLU A 324 -33.50 13.51 -23.53
CA GLU A 324 -34.54 14.45 -23.13
C GLU A 324 -35.84 13.65 -22.96
N SER A 325 -36.14 13.27 -21.72
CA SER A 325 -37.48 12.78 -21.34
C SER A 325 -38.45 13.96 -21.41
N ASP A 326 -38.95 14.18 -22.61
CA ASP A 326 -39.99 15.13 -23.00
C ASP A 326 -41.34 14.67 -22.39
N GLU A 327 -41.48 14.84 -21.08
CA GLU A 327 -42.70 14.62 -20.31
C GLU A 327 -43.16 15.95 -19.69
N ASP A 328 -43.77 16.77 -20.56
CA ASP A 328 -44.61 17.91 -20.20
C ASP A 328 -45.79 17.45 -19.30
N GLU A 329 -45.57 17.35 -17.99
CA GLU A 329 -46.67 17.28 -17.02
C GLU A 329 -46.84 18.62 -16.28
N ASP A 330 -47.91 19.34 -16.66
CA ASP A 330 -48.44 20.54 -16.03
C ASP A 330 -48.66 20.35 -14.51
N ILE A 331 -47.64 20.63 -13.69
CA ILE A 331 -47.82 20.82 -12.24
C ILE A 331 -48.27 22.26 -11.99
N SER A 332 -49.59 22.45 -12.06
CA SER A 332 -50.24 23.72 -11.79
C SER A 332 -49.92 24.25 -10.38
N TYR A 333 -49.28 25.41 -10.35
CA TYR A 333 -49.64 26.55 -9.50
C TYR A 333 -50.19 26.21 -8.09
N ILE A 334 -49.29 26.04 -7.11
CA ILE A 334 -49.67 26.14 -5.70
C ILE A 334 -49.31 27.56 -5.25
N GLU A 335 -50.37 28.34 -5.00
CA GLU A 335 -50.31 29.70 -4.46
C GLU A 335 -49.63 29.74 -3.09
N ASP A 336 -48.80 30.78 -2.91
CA ASP A 336 -48.72 31.63 -1.73
C ASP A 336 -48.99 30.97 -0.37
N SER A 337 -47.90 30.64 0.33
CA SER A 337 -47.90 30.58 1.79
C SER A 337 -46.73 31.39 2.33
N ASP A 338 -46.97 32.69 2.48
CA ASP A 338 -46.23 33.55 3.39
C ASP A 338 -46.27 32.92 4.79
N MET A 339 -45.14 32.34 5.22
CA MET A 339 -44.95 31.81 6.56
C MET A 339 -43.70 32.43 7.16
N ASP A 340 -43.91 33.14 8.27
CA ASP A 340 -43.00 34.09 8.88
C ASP A 340 -41.56 33.60 9.09
N ASP A 341 -40.66 34.54 8.79
CA ASP A 341 -39.37 34.81 9.44
C ASP A 341 -39.25 34.23 10.87
N GLY A 342 -38.62 33.05 10.93
CA GLY A 342 -38.22 32.37 12.16
C GLY A 342 -36.70 32.37 12.34
N SER A 343 -36.06 33.54 12.28
CA SER A 343 -34.61 33.67 12.47
C SER A 343 -34.17 33.24 13.87
N ILE A 344 -33.67 31.99 14.00
CA ILE A 344 -33.03 31.50 15.23
C ILE A 344 -31.63 32.11 15.32
N LEU A 345 -31.53 33.24 16.00
CA LEU A 345 -30.27 33.85 16.41
C LEU A 345 -29.62 33.01 17.51
N PHE A 346 -28.59 32.24 17.17
CA PHE A 346 -27.72 31.63 18.17
C PHE A 346 -26.69 32.67 18.63
N GLU A 347 -26.94 33.29 19.78
CA GLU A 347 -25.90 34.02 20.51
C GLU A 347 -24.87 33.01 21.04
N THR A 348 -23.78 32.82 20.28
CA THR A 348 -22.59 32.10 20.77
C THR A 348 -21.86 33.00 21.75
N GLU A 349 -22.06 32.78 23.05
CA GLU A 349 -21.23 33.36 24.10
C GLU A 349 -19.78 32.85 23.95
N GLU A 350 -18.90 33.64 23.32
CA GLU A 350 -17.46 33.37 23.24
C GLU A 350 -16.79 33.56 24.61
N GLN A 351 -16.93 32.55 25.47
CA GLN A 351 -16.28 32.50 26.77
C GLN A 351 -14.76 32.26 26.60
N THR A 352 -14.03 33.35 26.37
CA THR A 352 -12.57 33.37 26.18
C THR A 352 -11.83 33.44 27.51
N ASP A 353 -11.64 32.28 28.14
CA ASP A 353 -10.77 32.17 29.32
C ASP A 353 -9.29 32.36 28.91
N PHE A 354 -8.76 33.56 29.15
CA PHE A 354 -7.34 33.85 28.98
C PHE A 354 -6.55 33.57 30.27
N ILE A 355 -5.57 32.67 30.19
CA ILE A 355 -4.66 32.37 31.29
C ILE A 355 -3.61 33.49 31.37
N VAL A 356 -3.74 34.35 32.40
CA VAL A 356 -2.70 35.32 32.75
C VAL A 356 -1.64 34.61 33.59
N PHE A 357 -0.40 34.59 33.12
CA PHE A 357 0.75 34.24 33.94
C PHE A 357 1.25 35.51 34.64
N GLU A 358 1.23 35.52 35.97
CA GLU A 358 1.94 36.53 36.75
C GLU A 358 3.44 36.20 36.75
N ASP A 359 4.27 37.11 36.24
CA ASP A 359 5.73 37.04 36.40
C ASP A 359 6.11 37.28 37.88
N ALA A 360 7.01 36.46 38.41
CA ALA A 360 7.45 36.43 39.81
C ALA A 360 8.89 36.94 40.01
#